data_AF-A0A7V9GIW6-F1
#
_entry.id   AF-A0A7V9GIW6-F1
#
_cell.length_a   1.000
_cell.length_b   1.000
_cell.length_c   1.000
_cell.angle_alpha   90.00
_cell.angle_beta   90.00
_cell.angle_gamma   90.00
#
_symmetry.space_group_name_H-M   'P 1'
#
loop_
_entity.id
_entity.type
_entity.pdbx_description
1 polymer ?
#
loop_
_entity_poly.entity_id
_entity_poly.type
_entity_poly.pdbx_seq_one_letter_code
_entity_poly.pdbx_strand_id
1 'polypeptide(L)'
;MSDIPMTADTLQIDGLGREFQRQAPNVLAIVTAIDSALGSTNWQGRAANTFKQMWDSEWKPTLRQLEDALDGEGTTIQRQAEAYRQADRAAY
;
A
#
# COMPACT_ATOMS: atom_id res chain seq x y z
N MET A 1 -11.21 -24.85 -26.48
CA MET A 1 -11.31 -23.54 -25.80
C MET A 1 -10.47 -23.70 -24.55
N SER A 2 -9.32 -23.03 -24.49
CA SER A 2 -8.31 -23.31 -23.47
C SER A 2 -8.79 -22.82 -22.10
N ASP A 3 -9.24 -23.75 -21.24
CA ASP A 3 -9.43 -23.55 -19.80
C ASP A 3 -8.06 -23.34 -19.13
N ILE A 4 -7.47 -22.16 -19.32
CA ILE A 4 -6.55 -21.63 -18.30
C ILE A 4 -7.50 -21.02 -17.27
N PRO A 5 -7.58 -21.59 -16.05
CA PRO A 5 -8.79 -21.46 -15.26
C PRO A 5 -8.85 -20.09 -14.58
N MET A 6 -9.99 -19.42 -14.71
CA MET A 6 -10.35 -18.18 -14.01
C MET A 6 -10.03 -18.22 -12.50
N THR A 7 -9.98 -19.42 -11.91
CA THR A 7 -9.55 -19.67 -10.53
C THR A 7 -8.06 -19.38 -10.27
N ALA A 8 -7.15 -19.70 -11.19
CA ALA A 8 -5.72 -19.43 -11.03
C ALA A 8 -5.44 -17.92 -11.05
N ASP A 9 -6.06 -17.20 -11.98
CA ASP A 9 -5.98 -15.73 -12.05
C ASP A 9 -6.61 -15.08 -10.81
N THR A 10 -7.73 -15.62 -10.33
CA THR A 10 -8.39 -15.17 -9.09
C THR A 10 -7.49 -15.32 -7.86
N LEU A 11 -6.72 -16.41 -7.76
CA LEU A 11 -5.76 -16.61 -6.67
C LEU A 11 -4.57 -15.64 -6.75
N GLN A 12 -4.12 -15.32 -7.97
CA GLN A 12 -3.03 -14.37 -8.17
C GLN A 12 -3.42 -12.95 -7.73
N ILE A 13 -4.60 -12.48 -8.15
CA ILE A 13 -5.07 -11.15 -7.75
C ILE A 13 -5.39 -11.09 -6.25
N ASP A 14 -5.96 -12.15 -5.66
CA ASP A 14 -6.19 -12.23 -4.20
C ASP A 14 -4.87 -12.14 -3.42
N GLY A 15 -3.82 -12.80 -3.91
CA GLY A 15 -2.45 -12.68 -3.40
C GLY A 15 -1.92 -11.26 -3.46
N LEU A 16 -2.09 -10.58 -4.60
CA LEU A 16 -1.67 -9.18 -4.80
C LEU A 16 -2.40 -8.22 -3.85
N GLY A 17 -3.72 -8.34 -3.72
CA GLY A 17 -4.51 -7.50 -2.83
C GLY A 17 -4.11 -7.64 -1.36
N ARG A 18 -3.84 -8.88 -0.91
CA ARG A 18 -3.27 -9.13 0.42
C ARG A 18 -1.88 -8.52 0.59
N GLU A 19 -1.04 -8.58 -0.43
CA GLU A 19 0.29 -7.99 -0.37
C GLU A 19 0.20 -6.46 -0.21
N PHE A 20 -0.67 -5.79 -0.97
CA PHE A 20 -0.87 -4.34 -0.85
C PHE A 20 -1.35 -3.95 0.56
N GLN A 21 -2.36 -4.66 1.07
CA GLN A 21 -2.87 -4.50 2.43
C GLN A 21 -1.79 -4.70 3.50
N ARG A 22 -0.85 -5.64 3.28
CA ARG A 22 0.28 -5.89 4.18
C ARG A 22 1.32 -4.78 4.13
N GLN A 23 1.50 -4.13 2.98
CA GLN A 23 2.52 -3.10 2.78
C GLN A 23 2.05 -1.69 3.17
N ALA A 24 0.76 -1.37 3.06
CA ALA A 24 0.20 -0.09 3.48
C ALA A 24 0.64 0.33 4.92
N PRO A 25 0.49 -0.49 5.98
CA PRO A 25 0.92 -0.11 7.32
C PRO A 25 2.45 0.02 7.46
N ASN A 26 3.23 -0.65 6.60
CA ASN A 26 4.69 -0.50 6.61
C ASN A 26 5.11 0.88 6.09
N VAL A 27 4.41 1.42 5.09
CA VAL A 27 4.63 2.78 4.59
C VAL A 27 4.33 3.80 5.69
N LEU A 28 3.22 3.61 6.41
CA LEU A 28 2.87 4.44 7.56
C LEU A 28 3.91 4.36 8.70
N ALA A 29 4.44 3.16 8.96
CA ALA A 29 5.48 2.96 9.97
C ALA A 29 6.77 3.73 9.64
N ILE A 30 7.16 3.79 8.36
CA ILE A 30 8.32 4.59 7.90
C ILE A 30 8.09 6.07 8.20
N VAL A 31 6.92 6.61 7.85
CA VAL A 31 6.58 8.02 8.11
C VAL A 31 6.68 8.32 9.60
N THR A 32 6.07 7.46 10.43
CA THR A 32 6.05 7.64 11.89
C THR A 32 7.45 7.57 12.51
N ALA A 33 8.29 6.64 12.04
CA ALA A 33 9.65 6.48 12.51
C ALA A 33 10.51 7.71 12.18
N ILE A 34 10.38 8.24 10.96
CA ILE A 34 11.13 9.43 10.53
C ILE A 34 10.65 10.67 11.27
N ASP A 35 9.34 10.89 11.40
CA ASP A 35 8.77 12.00 12.19
C ASP A 35 9.29 11.96 13.64
N SER A 36 9.30 10.78 14.26
CA SER A 36 9.80 10.59 15.62
C SER A 36 11.28 10.94 15.72
N ALA A 37 12.10 10.45 14.79
CA ALA A 37 13.55 10.73 14.76
C ALA A 37 13.85 12.21 14.53
N LEU A 38 13.10 12.89 13.65
CA LEU A 38 13.24 14.32 13.39
C LEU A 38 12.83 15.16 14.60
N GLY A 39 11.79 14.74 15.33
CA GLY A 39 11.30 15.41 16.53
C GLY A 39 12.18 15.20 17.77
N SER A 40 12.80 14.03 17.91
CA SER A 40 13.64 13.70 19.07
C SER A 40 15.09 14.16 18.93
N THR A 41 15.54 14.47 17.72
CA THR A 41 16.94 14.81 17.45
C THR A 41 17.12 16.33 17.42
N ASN A 42 18.06 16.85 18.21
CA ASN A 42 18.50 18.24 18.11
C ASN A 42 19.40 18.45 16.87
N TRP A 43 18.81 18.32 15.68
CA TRP A 43 19.47 18.50 14.40
C TRP A 43 19.16 19.89 13.83
N GLN A 44 20.21 20.72 13.72
CA GLN A 44 20.14 22.12 13.30
C GLN A 44 21.09 22.40 12.13
N GLY A 45 20.90 23.57 11.50
CA GLY A 45 21.72 24.05 10.39
C GLY A 45 21.03 23.91 9.03
N ARG A 46 21.68 24.43 7.98
CA ARG A 46 21.08 24.52 6.62
C ARG A 46 20.61 23.17 6.11
N ALA A 47 21.43 22.12 6.23
CA ALA A 47 21.08 20.78 5.77
C ALA A 47 19.86 20.21 6.50
N ALA A 48 19.75 20.41 7.81
CA ALA A 48 18.61 19.98 8.61
C ALA A 48 17.32 20.67 8.15
N ASN A 49 17.38 21.99 7.93
CA ASN A 49 16.22 22.77 7.49
C ASN A 49 15.78 22.34 6.08
N THR A 50 16.72 22.15 5.14
CA THR A 50 16.40 21.68 3.78
C THR A 50 15.71 20.32 3.83
N PHE A 51 16.26 19.37 4.61
CA PHE A 51 15.66 18.03 4.71
C PHE A 51 14.27 18.07 5.33
N LYS A 52 14.10 18.75 6.47
CA LYS A 52 12.79 18.87 7.14
C LYS A 52 11.75 19.48 6.20
N GLN A 53 12.13 20.52 5.45
CA GLN A 53 11.26 21.12 4.44
C GLN A 53 10.85 20.12 3.36
N MET A 54 11.81 19.41 2.74
CA MET A 54 11.51 18.40 1.70
C MET A 54 10.67 17.25 2.24
N TRP A 55 10.97 16.79 3.46
CA TRP A 55 10.21 15.75 4.15
C TRP A 55 8.75 16.15 4.29
N ASP A 56 8.48 17.33 4.86
CA ASP A 56 7.14 17.81 5.12
C ASP A 56 6.36 18.18 3.84
N SER A 57 7.05 18.70 2.81
CA SER A 57 6.38 19.21 1.60
C SER A 57 6.18 18.16 0.51
N GLU A 58 7.02 17.13 0.44
CA GLU A 58 7.06 16.22 -0.70
C GLU A 58 6.99 14.76 -0.26
N TRP A 59 7.95 14.30 0.54
CA TRP A 59 8.12 12.87 0.75
C TRP A 59 7.07 12.29 1.68
N LYS A 60 6.78 12.94 2.81
CA LYS A 60 5.73 12.49 3.72
C LYS A 60 4.34 12.47 3.06
N PRO A 61 3.90 13.53 2.35
CA PRO A 61 2.66 13.49 1.58
C PRO A 61 2.64 12.37 0.53
N THR A 62 3.73 12.18 -0.22
CA THR A 62 3.82 11.13 -1.25
C THR A 62 3.72 9.73 -0.65
N LEU A 63 4.38 9.49 0.49
CA LEU A 63 4.28 8.22 1.21
C LEU A 63 2.86 7.97 1.74
N ARG A 64 2.17 9.01 2.22
CA ARG A 64 0.76 8.90 2.62
C ARG A 64 -0.16 8.57 1.44
N GLN A 65 0.06 9.21 0.28
CA GLN A 65 -0.68 8.87 -0.92
C GLN A 65 -0.44 7.43 -1.38
N LEU A 66 0.80 6.93 -1.21
CA LEU A 66 1.12 5.53 -1.49
C LEU A 66 0.43 4.57 -0.50
N GLU A 67 0.41 4.89 0.79
CA GLU A 67 -0.37 4.14 1.79
C GLU A 67 -1.83 4.03 1.38
N ASP A 68 -2.48 5.16 1.10
CA ASP A 68 -3.89 5.24 0.71
C ASP A 68 -4.16 4.43 -0.56
N ALA A 69 -3.27 4.51 -1.56
CA ALA A 69 -3.38 3.75 -2.79
C ALA A 69 -3.26 2.24 -2.54
N LEU A 70 -2.30 1.80 -1.73
CA LEU A 70 -2.13 0.39 -1.39
C LEU A 70 -3.34 -0.16 -0.62
N ASP A 71 -3.87 0.61 0.33
CA ASP A 71 -5.05 0.21 1.09
C ASP A 71 -6.30 0.13 0.19
N GLY A 72 -6.56 1.19 -0.57
CA GLY A 72 -7.72 1.28 -1.47
C GLY A 72 -7.71 0.25 -2.59
N GLU A 73 -6.59 0.10 -3.30
CA GLU A 73 -6.45 -0.89 -4.38
C GLU A 73 -6.44 -2.30 -3.82
N GLY A 74 -5.78 -2.54 -2.68
CA GLY A 74 -5.78 -3.84 -2.01
C GLY A 74 -7.19 -4.31 -1.65
N THR A 75 -8.01 -3.40 -1.10
CA THR A 75 -9.43 -3.66 -0.81
C THR A 75 -10.23 -3.93 -2.09
N THR A 76 -10.00 -3.16 -3.14
CA THR A 76 -10.70 -3.31 -4.42
C THR A 76 -10.39 -4.65 -5.07
N ILE A 77 -9.12 -5.03 -5.12
CA ILE A 77 -8.64 -6.30 -5.67
C ILE A 77 -9.23 -7.49 -4.90
N GLN A 78 -9.28 -7.42 -3.56
CA GLN A 78 -9.88 -8.48 -2.75
C GLN A 78 -11.38 -8.65 -3.04
N ARG A 79 -12.13 -7.55 -3.17
CA ARG A 79 -13.55 -7.60 -3.55
C ARG A 79 -13.75 -8.21 -4.93
N GLN A 80 -12.88 -7.89 -5.89
CA GLN A 80 -12.91 -8.50 -7.23
C GLN A 80 -12.65 -10.01 -7.18
N ALA A 81 -11.65 -10.44 -6.41
CA ALA A 81 -11.34 -11.85 -6.23
C ALA A 81 -12.48 -12.64 -5.56
N GLU A 82 -13.20 -12.03 -4.62
CA GLU A 82 -14.39 -12.61 -4.02
C GLU A 82 -15.54 -12.75 -5.04
N ALA A 83 -15.76 -11.73 -5.85
CA ALA A 83 -16.79 -11.77 -6.89
C ALA A 83 -16.52 -12.89 -7.91
N TYR A 84 -15.27 -13.07 -8.35
CA TYR A 84 -14.91 -14.17 -9.25
C TYR A 84 -15.11 -15.54 -8.60
N ARG A 85 -14.71 -15.71 -7.33
CA ARG A 85 -14.96 -16.96 -6.59
C ARG A 85 -16.45 -17.30 -6.48
N GLN A 86 -17.32 -16.30 -6.32
CA GLN A 86 -18.76 -16.50 -6.26
C GLN A 86 -19.33 -16.86 -7.63
N ALA A 87 -18.88 -16.18 -8.69
CA ALA A 87 -19.30 -16.46 -10.07
C ALA A 87 -18.90 -17.88 -10.49
N ASP A 88 -17.66 -18.31 -10.19
CA ASP A 88 -17.19 -19.66 -10.44
C ASP A 88 -18.06 -20.70 -9.70
N ARG A 89 -18.40 -20.45 -8.44
CA ARG A 89 -19.25 -21.35 -7.65
C ARG A 89 -20.68 -21.46 -8.20
N ALA A 90 -21.22 -20.40 -8.80
CA ALA A 90 -22.57 -20.38 -9.37
C ALA A 90 -22.64 -21.02 -10.77
N ALA A 91 -21.50 -21.18 -11.45
CA ALA A 91 -21.40 -21.77 -12.78
C ALA A 91 -21.31 -23.32 -12.77
N TYR A 92 -21.11 -23.93 -11.60
CA TYR A 92 -21.09 -25.38 -11.37
C TYR A 92 -22.23 -25.82 -10.45
#